data_AF-A0A2E7A0N4-F1
#
_entry.id   AF-A0A2E7A0N4-F1
#
_cell.length_a   1.000
_cell.length_b   1.000
_cell.length_c   1.000
_cell.angle_alpha   90.00
_cell.angle_beta   90.00
_cell.angle_gamma   90.00
#
_symmetry.space_group_name_H-M   'P 1'
#
loop_
_entity.id
_entity.type
_entity.pdbx_description
1 polymer ?
#
loop_
_entity_poly.entity_id
_entity_poly.type
_entity_poly.pdbx_seq_one_letter_code
_entity_poly.pdbx_strand_id
1 'polypeptide(L)'
;VVADIPGVTPSNQFRLRFTAEDANAGSVIEAGVDAIIISGIECDVEPVCPEDVAGGDGVVNVDDLLAIIANWNQSDPAYDIDGSGLVDVGDLLAIIAAWGDC
;
A
#
# COMPACT_ATOMS: atom_id res chain seq x y z
N VAL A 1 9.83 -14.95 1.55
CA VAL A 1 11.28 -15.13 1.28
C VAL A 1 11.92 -13.75 1.37
N VAL A 2 13.23 -13.59 1.64
CA VAL A 2 13.87 -12.24 1.72
C VAL A 2 13.69 -11.43 0.41
N ALA A 3 13.44 -12.13 -0.70
CA ALA A 3 13.10 -11.53 -2.00
C ALA A 3 11.77 -10.74 -2.00
N ASP A 4 10.90 -10.96 -1.02
CA ASP A 4 9.58 -10.34 -0.93
C ASP A 4 9.59 -9.12 0.01
N ILE A 5 10.77 -8.59 0.35
CA ILE A 5 10.92 -7.41 1.21
C ILE A 5 11.33 -6.22 0.32
N PRO A 6 10.45 -5.22 0.11
CA PRO A 6 10.76 -4.03 -0.67
C PRO A 6 12.02 -3.32 -0.16
N GLY A 7 12.85 -2.83 -1.08
CA GLY A 7 14.12 -2.16 -0.75
C GLY A 7 15.27 -3.09 -0.35
N VAL A 8 15.01 -4.40 -0.17
CA VAL A 8 16.05 -5.41 -0.02
C VAL A 8 16.22 -6.12 -1.36
N THR A 9 17.33 -5.88 -2.05
CA THR A 9 17.71 -6.69 -3.22
C THR A 9 18.52 -7.90 -2.73
N PRO A 10 17.99 -9.13 -2.85
CA PRO A 10 18.79 -10.32 -2.54
C PRO A 10 20.04 -10.32 -3.42
N SER A 11 21.21 -10.41 -2.78
CA SER A 11 22.48 -10.45 -3.49
C SER A 11 23.45 -11.35 -2.76
N ASN A 12 24.50 -11.78 -3.47
CA ASN A 12 25.62 -12.48 -2.86
C ASN A 12 26.46 -11.58 -1.93
N GLN A 13 26.15 -10.28 -1.84
CA GLN A 13 26.78 -9.32 -0.93
C GLN A 13 26.02 -9.19 0.40
N PHE A 14 24.76 -9.61 0.48
CA PHE A 14 23.98 -9.55 1.72
C PHE A 14 24.59 -10.49 2.77
N ARG A 15 24.92 -9.96 3.94
CA ARG A 15 25.55 -10.71 5.05
C ARG A 15 24.97 -10.27 6.39
N LEU A 16 24.59 -11.24 7.22
CA LEU A 16 24.26 -11.04 8.63
C LEU A 16 25.50 -11.37 9.47
N ARG A 17 25.88 -10.49 10.40
CA ARG A 17 26.98 -10.74 11.33
C ARG A 17 26.42 -11.03 12.73
N PHE A 18 26.79 -12.18 13.26
CA PHE A 18 26.55 -12.56 14.66
C PHE A 18 27.91 -12.55 15.38
N THR A 19 27.96 -11.94 16.56
CA THR A 19 29.15 -11.95 17.40
C THR A 19 28.79 -12.68 18.70
N ALA A 20 29.45 -13.81 18.94
CA ALA A 20 29.46 -14.46 20.25
C ALA A 20 30.74 -14.01 20.97
N GLU A 21 30.60 -13.33 22.10
CA GLU A 21 31.72 -12.69 22.81
C GLU A 21 31.82 -13.20 24.26
N ASP A 22 33.04 -13.54 24.69
CA ASP A 22 33.42 -13.66 26.11
C ASP A 22 34.25 -12.43 26.47
N ALA A 23 33.77 -11.58 27.37
CA ALA A 23 34.49 -10.38 27.80
C ALA A 23 35.59 -10.68 28.84
N ASN A 24 35.84 -11.94 29.20
CA ASN A 24 36.80 -12.35 30.24
C ASN A 24 37.70 -13.54 29.83
N ALA A 25 38.70 -13.84 30.67
CA ALA A 25 39.67 -14.91 30.43
C ALA A 25 39.11 -16.30 30.75
N GLY A 26 38.51 -16.96 29.74
CA GLY A 26 38.64 -18.41 29.60
C GLY A 26 37.37 -19.25 29.58
N SER A 27 36.41 -18.98 28.67
CA SER A 27 35.30 -19.91 28.39
C SER A 27 35.25 -20.35 26.92
N VAL A 28 34.76 -21.57 26.69
CA VAL A 28 34.23 -21.97 25.37
C VAL A 28 32.87 -21.28 25.23
N ILE A 29 32.75 -20.36 24.27
CA ILE A 29 31.48 -19.71 23.95
C ILE A 29 30.88 -20.36 22.71
N GLU A 30 29.66 -20.86 22.83
CA GLU A 30 28.84 -21.34 21.73
C GLU A 30 27.54 -20.53 21.70
N ALA A 31 27.15 -20.09 20.51
CA ALA A 31 25.85 -19.48 20.26
C ALA A 31 25.12 -20.28 19.18
N GLY A 32 24.03 -20.93 19.56
CA GLY A 32 23.08 -21.47 18.60
C GLY A 32 22.30 -20.31 17.97
N VAL A 33 22.43 -20.13 16.65
CA VAL A 33 21.61 -19.19 15.89
C VAL A 33 20.58 -19.99 15.10
N ASP A 34 19.31 -19.80 15.43
CA ASP A 34 18.19 -20.47 14.77
C ASP A 34 17.03 -19.49 14.58
N ALA A 35 16.07 -19.85 13.73
CA ALA A 35 14.82 -19.14 13.48
C ALA A 35 15.00 -17.65 13.13
N ILE A 36 15.98 -17.32 12.30
CA ILE A 36 16.15 -15.95 11.80
C ILE A 36 14.95 -15.59 10.91
N ILE A 37 14.22 -14.56 11.31
CA ILE A 37 13.12 -13.98 10.54
C ILE A 37 13.51 -12.56 10.14
N ILE A 38 13.33 -12.25 8.87
CA ILE A 38 13.44 -10.89 8.34
C ILE A 38 12.06 -10.55 7.79
N SER A 39 11.46 -9.48 8.28
CA SER A 39 10.13 -9.00 7.87
C SER A 39 10.20 -7.52 7.55
N GLY A 40 9.58 -7.11 6.45
CA GLY A 40 9.23 -5.72 6.19
C GLY A 40 7.80 -5.45 6.69
N ILE A 41 7.55 -4.22 7.14
CA ILE A 41 6.19 -3.68 7.22
C ILE A 41 6.08 -2.75 6.02
N GLU A 42 5.24 -3.10 5.08
CA GLU A 42 4.86 -2.24 3.97
C GLU A 42 3.52 -1.59 4.33
N CYS A 43 3.38 -0.31 4.01
CA CYS A 43 2.06 0.24 3.79
C CYS A 43 1.80 -0.04 2.32
N ASP A 44 0.87 -0.94 2.00
CA ASP A 44 0.39 -1.06 0.63
C ASP A 44 0.00 0.35 0.20
N VAL A 45 0.66 0.86 -0.85
CA VAL A 45 0.12 2.01 -1.56
C VAL A 45 -1.13 1.45 -2.21
N GLU A 46 -2.26 1.66 -1.55
CA GLU A 46 -3.59 1.38 -2.08
C GLU A 46 -3.59 1.73 -3.57
N PRO A 47 -3.98 0.78 -4.45
CA PRO A 47 -4.07 1.09 -5.86
C PRO A 47 -4.88 2.38 -6.00
N VAL A 48 -4.37 3.33 -6.80
CA VAL A 48 -5.09 4.58 -7.00
C VAL A 48 -6.47 4.21 -7.50
N CYS A 49 -7.49 4.50 -6.70
CA CYS A 49 -8.90 4.33 -7.01
C CYS A 49 -9.51 5.70 -7.22
N PRO A 50 -9.53 6.19 -8.48
CA PRO A 50 -10.16 7.46 -8.81
C PRO A 50 -11.61 7.56 -8.36
N GLU A 51 -12.30 6.42 -8.20
CA GLU A 51 -13.69 6.31 -7.80
C GLU A 51 -13.91 6.41 -6.28
N ASP A 52 -12.88 6.27 -5.44
CA ASP A 52 -12.94 6.50 -3.98
C ASP A 52 -12.72 8.00 -3.69
N VAL A 53 -13.71 8.79 -4.07
CA VAL A 53 -13.70 10.25 -4.00
C VAL A 53 -14.17 10.77 -2.64
N ALA A 54 -14.81 9.92 -1.84
CA ALA A 54 -15.41 10.26 -0.55
C ALA A 54 -14.60 9.68 0.62
N GLY A 55 -13.37 10.18 0.78
CA GLY A 55 -12.58 9.93 1.98
C GLY A 55 -11.29 9.16 1.74
N GLY A 56 -11.15 8.48 0.59
CA GLY A 56 -9.96 7.69 0.31
C GLY A 56 -9.82 6.52 1.28
N ASP A 57 -10.95 5.91 1.65
CA ASP A 57 -11.02 4.87 2.68
C ASP A 57 -10.83 3.44 2.14
N GLY A 58 -10.59 3.32 0.83
CA GLY A 58 -10.38 2.07 0.11
C GLY A 58 -11.68 1.41 -0.35
N VAL A 59 -12.84 2.07 -0.23
CA VAL A 59 -14.13 1.46 -0.56
C VAL A 59 -15.02 2.39 -1.38
N VAL A 60 -15.25 2.04 -2.64
CA VAL A 60 -16.22 2.73 -3.51
C VAL A 60 -17.64 2.35 -3.11
N ASN A 61 -18.38 3.31 -2.55
CA ASN A 61 -19.69 3.07 -1.97
C ASN A 61 -20.69 4.23 -2.23
N VAL A 62 -21.76 4.29 -1.42
CA VAL A 62 -22.82 5.30 -1.57
C VAL A 62 -22.30 6.71 -1.36
N ASP A 63 -21.33 6.90 -0.48
CA ASP A 63 -20.79 8.23 -0.16
C ASP A 63 -20.04 8.80 -1.38
N ASP A 64 -19.31 7.97 -2.13
CA ASP A 64 -18.66 8.35 -3.40
C ASP A 64 -19.67 8.73 -4.47
N LEU A 65 -20.73 7.93 -4.60
CA LEU A 65 -21.83 8.21 -5.52
C LEU A 65 -22.51 9.55 -5.17
N LEU A 66 -22.73 9.82 -3.89
CA LEU A 66 -23.31 11.08 -3.43
C LEU A 66 -22.35 12.26 -3.64
N ALA A 67 -21.03 12.05 -3.54
CA ALA A 67 -20.02 13.06 -3.89
C ALA A 67 -20.09 13.46 -5.37
N ILE A 68 -20.24 12.50 -6.30
CA ILE A 68 -20.45 12.80 -7.73
C ILE A 68 -21.74 13.59 -7.94
N ILE A 69 -22.85 13.18 -7.32
CA ILE A 69 -24.13 13.90 -7.44
C ILE A 69 -24.04 15.32 -6.85
N ALA A 70 -23.32 15.50 -5.75
CA ALA A 70 -23.14 16.82 -5.13
C ALA A 70 -22.33 17.78 -6.01
N ASN A 71 -21.42 17.25 -6.84
CA ASN A 71 -20.56 18.02 -7.74
C ASN A 71 -21.05 18.03 -9.19
N TRP A 72 -22.30 17.62 -9.43
CA TRP A 72 -22.87 17.53 -10.77
C TRP A 72 -22.72 18.81 -11.60
N ASN A 73 -22.28 18.65 -12.85
CA ASN A 73 -22.07 19.72 -13.82
C ASN A 73 -21.05 20.78 -13.37
N GLN A 74 -20.12 20.41 -12.48
CA GLN A 74 -18.93 21.20 -12.17
C GLN A 74 -17.75 20.71 -13.01
N SER A 75 -16.70 21.53 -13.13
CA SER A 75 -15.46 21.19 -13.84
C SER A 75 -14.32 20.91 -12.85
N ASP A 76 -14.64 20.27 -11.72
CA ASP A 76 -13.65 19.95 -10.69
C ASP A 76 -12.97 18.62 -11.06
N PRO A 77 -11.66 18.61 -11.37
CA PRO A 77 -10.94 17.40 -11.76
C PRO A 77 -10.92 16.32 -10.67
N ALA A 78 -11.25 16.64 -9.42
CA ALA A 78 -11.34 15.65 -8.36
C ALA A 78 -12.56 14.72 -8.49
N TYR A 79 -13.59 15.13 -9.24
CA TYR A 79 -14.83 14.38 -9.43
C TYR A 79 -15.12 14.06 -10.91
N ASP A 80 -14.29 14.55 -11.84
CA ASP A 80 -14.27 14.21 -13.28
C ASP A 80 -13.33 13.00 -13.48
N ILE A 81 -13.86 11.82 -13.13
CA ILE A 81 -13.18 10.53 -13.12
C ILE A 81 -12.82 10.10 -14.54
N ASP A 82 -13.70 10.36 -15.51
CA ASP A 82 -13.48 9.96 -16.91
C ASP A 82 -12.69 11.00 -17.73
N GLY A 83 -12.44 12.18 -17.16
CA GLY A 83 -11.65 13.24 -17.76
C GLY A 83 -12.32 13.95 -18.93
N SER A 84 -13.66 13.94 -18.98
CA SER A 84 -14.46 14.58 -20.03
C SER A 84 -14.50 16.11 -19.91
N GLY A 85 -14.12 16.64 -18.74
CA GLY A 85 -14.06 18.07 -18.43
C GLY A 85 -15.25 18.58 -17.61
N LEU A 86 -16.24 17.73 -17.32
CA LEU A 86 -17.38 18.03 -16.44
C LEU A 86 -17.80 16.77 -15.67
N VAL A 87 -18.24 16.95 -14.43
CA VAL A 87 -18.85 15.89 -13.63
C VAL A 87 -20.24 15.56 -14.17
N ASP A 88 -20.41 14.40 -14.79
CA ASP A 88 -21.68 14.00 -15.40
C ASP A 88 -22.01 12.50 -15.26
N VAL A 89 -22.82 11.99 -16.18
CA VAL A 89 -23.24 10.57 -16.18
C VAL A 89 -22.05 9.63 -16.38
N GLY A 90 -21.00 10.06 -17.08
CA GLY A 90 -19.77 9.28 -17.26
C GLY A 90 -19.13 8.93 -15.92
N ASP A 91 -18.94 9.92 -15.06
CA ASP A 91 -18.34 9.75 -13.73
C ASP A 91 -19.23 8.92 -12.80
N LEU A 92 -20.53 9.15 -12.85
CA LEU A 92 -21.48 8.34 -12.07
C LEU A 92 -21.43 6.87 -12.47
N LEU A 93 -21.29 6.57 -13.76
CA LEU A 93 -21.17 5.20 -14.24
C LEU A 93 -19.81 4.59 -13.88
N ALA A 94 -18.75 5.40 -13.76
CA ALA A 94 -17.45 4.95 -13.24
C ALA A 94 -17.57 4.47 -11.79
N ILE A 95 -18.20 5.26 -10.90
CA ILE A 95 -18.48 4.85 -9.51
C ILE A 95 -19.24 3.51 -9.44
N ILE A 96 -20.32 3.40 -10.22
CA ILE A 96 -21.14 2.18 -10.20
C ILE A 96 -20.35 0.96 -10.71
N ALA A 97 -19.45 1.16 -11.68
CA ALA A 97 -18.63 0.08 -12.23
C ALA A 97 -17.55 -0.40 -11.24
N ALA A 98 -17.06 0.50 -10.38
CA ALA A 98 -16.00 0.22 -9.41
C ALA A 98 -16.52 -0.16 -7.99
N TRP A 99 -17.83 -0.39 -7.84
CA TRP A 99 -18.46 -0.58 -6.53
C TRP A 99 -17.83 -1.71 -5.68
N GLY A 100 -17.47 -1.38 -4.44
CA GLY A 100 -16.86 -2.30 -3.48
C GLY A 100 -15.42 -1.91 -3.13
N ASP A 101 -14.68 -2.91 -2.66
CA ASP A 101 -13.29 -2.70 -2.23
C ASP A 101 -12.38 -2.40 -3.42
N CYS A 102 -11.49 -1.44 -3.18
CA CYS A 102 -10.21 -1.30 -3.85
C CYS A 102 -9.16 -2.25 -3.21
#